data_AF-D0DUW1-F1
#
_entry.id   AF-D0DUW1-F1
#
_cell.length_a   1.000
_cell.length_b   1.000
_cell.length_c   1.000
_cell.angle_alpha   90.00
_cell.angle_beta   90.00
_cell.angle_gamma   90.00
#
_symmetry.space_group_name_H-M   'P 1'
#
loop_
_entity.id
_entity.type
_entity.pdbx_description
1 polymer ?
#
loop_
_entity_poly.entity_id
_entity_poly.type
_entity_poly.pdbx_seq_one_letter_code
_entity_poly.pdbx_strand_id
1 'polypeptide(L)' 'MISNEQRAHDIALALMAKNADPKNPIAAYHEYVTLLVPLLKELDRDFPKGIN' A
#
# COMPACT_ATOMS: atom_id res chain seq x y z
N MET A 1 -11.51 -13.03 9.61
CA MET A 1 -11.26 -11.58 9.68
C MET A 1 -9.97 -11.30 8.94
N ILE A 2 -9.98 -10.34 8.02
CA ILE A 2 -8.79 -9.91 7.28
C ILE A 2 -7.96 -9.00 8.23
N SER A 3 -6.63 -9.18 8.27
CA SER A 3 -5.76 -8.37 9.15
C SER A 3 -5.72 -6.90 8.69
N ASN A 4 -5.29 -5.99 9.58
CA ASN A 4 -5.09 -4.58 9.23
C ASN A 4 -4.08 -4.44 8.08
N GLU A 5 -3.00 -5.20 8.13
CA GLU A 5 -1.96 -5.26 7.10
C GLU A 5 -2.53 -5.67 5.74
N GLN A 6 -3.37 -6.71 5.72
CA GLN A 6 -3.99 -7.18 4.49
C GLN A 6 -4.98 -6.15 3.93
N ARG A 7 -5.74 -5.45 4.79
CA ARG A 7 -6.60 -4.32 4.36
C ARG A 7 -5.79 -3.16 3.78
N ALA A 8 -4.69 -2.78 4.43
CA ALA A 8 -3.82 -1.71 3.97
C ALA A 8 -3.15 -2.07 2.63
N HIS A 9 -2.74 -3.33 2.47
CA HIS A 9 -2.20 -3.87 1.23
C HIS A 9 -3.22 -3.80 0.09
N ASP A 10 -4.44 -4.25 0.32
CA ASP A 10 -5.50 -4.26 -0.70
C ASP A 10 -5.89 -2.82 -1.12
N ILE A 11 -5.92 -1.88 -0.18
CA ILE A 11 -6.16 -0.44 -0.45
C ILE A 11 -5.01 0.14 -1.28
N ALA A 12 -3.75 -0.16 -0.94
CA ALA A 12 -2.60 0.30 -1.68
C ALA A 12 -2.60 -0.22 -3.13
N LEU A 13 -2.91 -1.50 -3.33
CA LEU A 13 -3.08 -2.11 -4.66
C LEU A 13 -4.18 -1.40 -5.46
N ALA A 14 -5.34 -1.14 -4.84
CA ALA A 14 -6.45 -0.47 -5.51
C ALA A 14 -6.11 0.99 -5.90
N LEU A 15 -5.42 1.73 -5.03
CA LEU A 15 -4.99 3.11 -5.29
C LEU A 15 -3.95 3.18 -6.39
N MET A 16 -3.00 2.25 -6.41
CA MET A 16 -2.02 2.15 -7.49
C MET A 16 -2.64 1.70 -8.80
N ALA A 17 -3.54 0.72 -8.80
CA ALA A 17 -4.22 0.30 -10.02
C ALA A 17 -5.04 1.44 -10.65
N LYS A 18 -5.57 2.35 -9.83
CA LYS A 18 -6.31 3.54 -10.30
C LYS A 18 -5.40 4.61 -10.91
N ASN A 19 -4.16 4.73 -10.45
CA ASN A 19 -3.21 5.76 -10.87
C ASN A 19 -2.08 5.25 -11.78
N ALA A 20 -1.93 3.94 -11.93
CA ALA A 20 -0.92 3.34 -12.79
C ALA A 20 -1.30 3.57 -14.24
N ASP A 21 -0.37 4.12 -15.02
CA ASP A 21 -0.45 4.01 -16.48
C ASP A 21 -0.43 2.51 -16.81
N PRO A 22 -1.50 1.95 -17.42
CA PRO A 22 -1.56 0.53 -17.75
C PRO A 22 -0.42 0.08 -18.68
N LYS A 23 0.31 1.02 -19.29
CA LYS A 23 1.49 0.76 -20.12
C LYS A 23 2.77 0.47 -19.34
N ASN A 24 2.82 0.71 -18.02
CA ASN A 24 4.06 0.53 -17.25
C ASN A 24 3.86 -0.11 -15.86
N PRO A 25 3.36 -1.37 -15.81
CA PRO A 25 3.08 -2.09 -14.57
C PRO A 25 4.33 -2.34 -13.70
N ILE A 26 5.52 -2.44 -14.32
CA ILE A 26 6.78 -2.65 -13.60
C ILE A 26 7.14 -1.40 -12.79
N ALA A 27 6.98 -0.21 -13.38
CA ALA A 27 7.25 1.04 -12.67
C ALA A 27 6.30 1.23 -11.48
N ALA A 28 5.00 0.94 -11.66
CA ALA A 28 4.02 0.99 -10.57
C ALA A 28 4.34 -0.01 -9.44
N TYR A 29 4.75 -1.24 -9.79
CA TYR A 29 5.19 -2.21 -8.78
C TYR A 29 6.48 -1.80 -8.06
N HIS A 30 7.43 -1.18 -8.78
CA HIS A 30 8.63 -0.66 -8.15
C HIS A 30 8.27 0.44 -7.14
N GLU A 31 7.44 1.40 -7.54
CA GLU A 31 6.98 2.48 -6.67
C GLU A 31 6.24 1.97 -5.42
N TYR A 32 5.41 0.93 -5.59
CA TYR A 32 4.75 0.23 -4.49
C TYR A 32 5.73 -0.26 -3.42
N VAL A 33 6.73 -1.04 -3.86
CA VAL A 33 7.66 -1.73 -2.96
C VAL A 33 8.63 -0.75 -2.33
N THR A 34 9.07 0.26 -3.08
CA THR A 34 10.12 1.18 -2.61
C THR A 34 9.57 2.31 -1.74
N LEU A 35 8.35 2.81 -2.01
CA LEU A 35 7.79 3.96 -1.27
C LEU A 35 6.63 3.57 -0.37
N LEU A 36 5.67 2.81 -0.90
CA LEU A 36 4.40 2.55 -0.22
C LEU A 36 4.53 1.51 0.89
N VAL A 37 5.24 0.39 0.64
CA VAL A 37 5.43 -0.66 1.66
C VAL A 37 6.14 -0.15 2.92
N PRO A 38 7.26 0.61 2.84
CA PRO A 38 7.89 1.19 4.03
C PRO A 38 6.95 2.13 4.79
N LEU A 39 6.23 2.99 4.08
CA LEU A 39 5.32 3.96 4.68
C LEU A 39 4.16 3.26 5.41
N LEU A 40 3.59 2.20 4.83
CA LEU A 40 2.56 1.39 5.48
C LEU A 40 3.09 0.71 6.75
N LYS A 41 4.34 0.23 6.74
CA LYS A 41 4.98 -0.37 7.93
C LYS A 41 5.26 0.66 9.03
N GLU A 42 5.60 1.89 8.66
CA GLU A 42 5.76 2.99 9.62
C GLU A 42 4.41 3.38 10.22
N LEU A 43 3.38 3.53 9.39
CA LEU A 43 2.02 3.80 9.86
C LEU A 43 1.48 2.70 10.77
N ASP A 44 1.70 1.42 10.45
CA ASP A 44 1.24 0.31 11.30
C ASP A 44 2.00 0.26 12.64
N ARG A 45 3.27 0.67 12.65
CA ARG A 45 4.06 0.84 13.88
C ARG A 45 3.53 1.97 14.76
N ASP A 46 3.24 3.12 14.15
CA ASP A 46 2.82 4.32 14.87
C ASP A 46 1.34 4.25 15.26
N PHE A 47 0.52 3.51 14.50
CA PHE A 47 -0.90 3.34 14.69
C PHE A 47 -1.32 1.86 14.70
N PRO A 48 -0.85 1.06 15.67
CA PRO A 48 -1.11 -0.39 15.70
C PRO A 48 -2.59 -0.76 15.91
N LYS A 49 -3.42 0.22 16.30
CA LYS A 49 -4.88 0.08 16.43
C LYS A 49 -5.67 0.85 15.36
N GLY A 50 -4.98 1.43 14.38
CA GLY A 50 -5.54 2.32 13.37
C GLY A 50 -5.48 3.81 13.77
N ILE A 51 -5.73 4.68 12.80
CA ILE A 51 -5.90 6.13 12.99
C ILE A 51 -7.38 6.37 13.33
N ASN A 52 -7.66 6.95 14.51
CA ASN A 52 -9.00 7.36 14.94
C ASN A 52 -9.36 8.73 14.38
#